data_AF-A0A3M1RAW6-F1
#
_entry.id   AF-A0A3M1RAW6-F1
#
_cell.length_a   1.000
_cell.length_b   1.000
_cell.length_c   1.000
_cell.angle_alpha   90.00
_cell.angle_beta   90.00
_cell.angle_gamma   90.00
#
_symmetry.space_group_name_H-M   'P 1'
#
loop_
_entity.id
_entity.type
_entity.pdbx_description
1 polymer ?
#
loop_
_entity_poly.entity_id
_entity_poly.type
_entity_poly.pdbx_seq_one_letter_code
_entity_poly.pdbx_strand_id
1 'polypeptide(L)'
;MMEAEEAMKEEREKRLRPADILEAMKSDAPVFVGFSERGPVGEPVEIKRWGQYIVKFGTMRKSGFLATSSRGFFINGGGRFYVLNLGERPVEVEEAAARYSEGLAALDALEDIPFIIAPGEHEPEVHGAILEYCERRGTYAILDGPEELIERQPQQEEGTEGEAAGQPAEEGAVEEEEERYENMPKVSSERGLVVFPWIYLKDRVLGNFYIPPTGHVAGILCRLYGSGERPEYSTIEGTVLLRYKFSPEDIGLYSPRGISFLRYPTKHPGLMLYE
;
A
#
# COMPACT_ATOMS: atom_id res chain seq x y z
N MET A 1 7.71 -34.93 11.12
CA MET A 1 8.66 -34.13 10.30
C MET A 1 7.92 -33.44 9.18
N MET A 2 7.20 -34.14 8.29
CA MET A 2 6.32 -33.48 7.29
C MET A 2 5.25 -32.56 7.91
N GLU A 3 4.55 -32.97 8.98
CA GLU A 3 3.56 -32.10 9.64
C GLU A 3 4.18 -30.90 10.38
N ALA A 4 5.45 -31.00 10.79
CA ALA A 4 6.16 -29.89 11.45
C ALA A 4 6.77 -28.93 10.43
N GLU A 5 7.19 -29.43 9.26
CA GLU A 5 7.57 -28.60 8.12
C GLU A 5 6.37 -27.94 7.46
N GLU A 6 5.22 -28.61 7.34
CA GLU A 6 3.95 -28.01 6.89
C GLU A 6 3.42 -26.98 7.90
N ALA A 7 3.45 -27.28 9.20
CA ALA A 7 3.10 -26.30 10.23
C ALA A 7 4.09 -25.13 10.28
N MET A 8 5.40 -25.34 10.10
CA MET A 8 6.38 -24.25 9.94
C MET A 8 6.22 -23.50 8.62
N LYS A 9 5.62 -24.09 7.58
CA LYS A 9 5.31 -23.45 6.29
C LYS A 9 3.98 -22.68 6.35
N GLU A 10 3.04 -23.13 7.17
CA GLU A 10 1.80 -22.41 7.54
C GLU A 10 2.05 -21.31 8.58
N GLU A 11 3.02 -21.48 9.48
CA GLU A 11 3.52 -20.46 10.43
C GLU A 11 4.53 -19.50 9.79
N ARG A 12 5.10 -19.84 8.63
CA ARG A 12 5.88 -18.91 7.77
C ARG A 12 4.95 -17.88 7.15
N GLU A 13 4.51 -17.01 8.03
CA GLU A 13 3.98 -15.67 7.86
C GLU A 13 2.68 -15.59 7.05
N LYS A 14 1.56 -15.77 7.76
CA LYS A 14 0.24 -15.27 7.34
C LYS A 14 0.32 -13.75 7.16
N ARG A 15 0.80 -13.31 6.00
CA ARG A 15 0.66 -11.91 5.58
C ARG A 15 -0.78 -11.67 5.13
N LEU A 16 -1.28 -10.48 5.40
CA LEU A 16 -2.57 -10.03 4.87
C LEU A 16 -2.48 -9.87 3.35
N ARG A 17 -3.43 -10.45 2.63
CA ARG A 17 -3.57 -10.30 1.18
C ARG A 17 -4.84 -9.54 0.83
N PRO A 18 -4.93 -8.92 -0.36
CA PRO A 18 -6.14 -8.27 -0.84
C PRO A 18 -7.39 -9.16 -0.80
N ALA A 19 -7.28 -10.46 -1.08
CA ALA A 19 -8.36 -11.43 -0.98
C ALA A 19 -8.86 -11.60 0.45
N ASP A 20 -7.96 -11.62 1.42
CA ASP A 20 -8.32 -11.73 2.85
C ASP A 20 -9.12 -10.50 3.30
N ILE A 21 -8.75 -9.29 2.81
CA ILE A 21 -9.53 -8.07 3.02
C ILE A 21 -10.90 -8.19 2.37
N LEU A 22 -10.96 -8.58 1.09
CA LEU A 22 -12.21 -8.71 0.31
C LEU A 22 -13.22 -9.64 1.00
N GLU A 23 -12.75 -10.78 1.50
CA GLU A 23 -13.56 -11.78 2.21
C GLU A 23 -14.09 -11.24 3.55
N ALA A 24 -13.33 -10.35 4.22
CA ALA A 24 -13.70 -9.76 5.49
C ALA A 24 -14.58 -8.48 5.36
N MET A 25 -14.73 -7.91 4.17
CA MET A 25 -15.51 -6.70 3.94
C MET A 25 -16.97 -6.90 4.37
N LYS A 26 -17.54 -5.85 4.98
CA LYS A 26 -18.98 -5.75 5.31
C LYS A 26 -19.68 -4.60 4.59
N SER A 27 -18.91 -3.80 3.88
CA SER A 27 -19.33 -2.60 3.17
C SER A 27 -18.38 -2.38 1.98
N ASP A 28 -18.87 -1.74 0.94
CA ASP A 28 -18.13 -1.32 -0.26
C ASP A 28 -17.66 0.14 -0.20
N ALA A 29 -17.66 0.75 1.00
CA ALA A 29 -17.34 2.17 1.21
C ALA A 29 -16.05 2.37 2.01
N PRO A 30 -14.86 2.23 1.40
CA PRO A 30 -13.59 2.49 2.08
C PRO A 30 -13.40 3.96 2.40
N VAL A 31 -12.38 4.27 3.21
CA VAL A 31 -12.03 5.66 3.56
C VAL A 31 -10.67 6.02 2.95
N PHE A 32 -10.64 7.15 2.26
CA PHE A 32 -9.45 7.74 1.65
C PHE A 32 -9.02 8.89 2.55
N VAL A 33 -7.87 8.74 3.19
CA VAL A 33 -7.34 9.71 4.14
C VAL A 33 -6.16 10.41 3.51
N GLY A 34 -6.05 11.73 3.69
CA GLY A 34 -4.90 12.50 3.22
C GLY A 34 -5.12 13.99 3.29
N PHE A 35 -4.28 14.74 2.58
CA PHE A 35 -4.26 16.21 2.65
C PHE A 35 -4.84 16.87 1.41
N SER A 36 -5.62 17.93 1.63
CA SER A 36 -6.16 18.78 0.59
C SER A 36 -6.41 20.21 1.06
N GLU A 37 -6.00 21.17 0.22
CA GLU A 37 -6.26 22.61 0.41
C GLU A 37 -7.75 23.00 0.29
N ARG A 38 -8.61 22.06 -0.14
CA ARG A 38 -10.02 22.34 -0.40
C ARG A 38 -10.91 21.25 0.18
N GLY A 39 -12.06 21.66 0.69
CA GLY A 39 -13.08 20.76 1.21
C GLY A 39 -13.09 20.76 2.74
N PRO A 40 -14.10 20.13 3.36
CA PRO A 40 -14.17 20.05 4.81
C PRO A 40 -12.99 19.29 5.41
N VAL A 41 -12.45 19.77 6.53
CA VAL A 41 -11.30 19.19 7.23
C VAL A 41 -11.78 18.51 8.51
N GLY A 42 -11.27 17.31 8.79
CA GLY A 42 -11.58 16.58 10.02
C GLY A 42 -12.98 15.95 10.06
N GLU A 43 -13.74 15.99 8.97
CA GLU A 43 -15.01 15.28 8.83
C GLU A 43 -14.99 14.34 7.62
N PRO A 44 -15.43 13.08 7.76
CA PRO A 44 -15.50 12.16 6.63
C PRO A 44 -16.66 12.55 5.69
N VAL A 45 -16.34 12.73 4.41
CA VAL A 45 -17.31 13.14 3.39
C VAL A 45 -17.52 12.02 2.38
N GLU A 46 -18.76 11.53 2.27
CA GLU A 46 -19.12 10.50 1.29
C GLU A 46 -19.08 11.02 -0.15
N ILE A 47 -18.41 10.29 -1.04
CA ILE A 47 -18.26 10.56 -2.47
C ILE A 47 -18.75 9.35 -3.27
N LYS A 48 -19.72 9.60 -4.16
CA LYS A 48 -20.35 8.55 -5.01
C LYS A 48 -20.02 8.66 -6.49
N ARG A 49 -19.32 9.73 -6.88
CA ARG A 49 -18.97 10.01 -8.27
C ARG A 49 -17.80 10.97 -8.38
N TRP A 50 -17.02 10.81 -9.44
CA TRP A 50 -15.85 11.65 -9.70
C TRP A 50 -16.18 13.15 -9.76
N GLY A 51 -17.28 13.54 -10.42
CA GLY A 51 -17.69 14.95 -10.48
C GLY A 51 -17.97 15.58 -9.12
N GLN A 52 -18.48 14.80 -8.16
CA GLN A 52 -18.70 15.26 -6.78
C GLN A 52 -17.37 15.50 -6.08
N TYR A 53 -16.39 14.62 -6.26
CA TYR A 53 -15.05 14.79 -5.71
C TYR A 53 -14.42 16.11 -6.18
N ILE A 54 -14.42 16.36 -7.49
CA ILE A 54 -13.83 17.58 -8.08
C ILE A 54 -14.47 18.85 -7.53
N VAL A 55 -15.78 18.86 -7.32
CA VAL A 55 -16.49 20.02 -6.74
C VAL A 55 -16.12 20.24 -5.28
N LYS A 56 -15.84 19.19 -4.51
CA LYS A 56 -15.56 19.29 -3.08
C LYS A 56 -14.07 19.52 -2.79
N PHE A 57 -13.19 18.68 -3.33
CA PHE A 57 -11.76 18.62 -3.01
C PHE A 57 -10.86 19.15 -4.14
N GLY A 58 -11.41 19.35 -5.34
CA GLY A 58 -10.65 19.86 -6.48
C GLY A 58 -9.89 18.79 -7.25
N THR A 59 -8.92 19.23 -8.05
CA THR A 59 -8.08 18.36 -8.90
C THR A 59 -6.76 18.03 -8.19
N MET A 60 -5.86 17.32 -8.87
CA MET A 60 -4.50 17.01 -8.40
C MET A 60 -3.74 18.21 -7.81
N ARG A 61 -3.94 19.41 -8.38
CA ARG A 61 -3.29 20.63 -7.88
C ARG A 61 -3.71 21.02 -6.47
N LYS A 62 -4.83 20.49 -5.97
CA LYS A 62 -5.45 20.86 -4.69
C LYS A 62 -5.46 19.74 -3.66
N SER A 63 -5.39 18.49 -4.09
CA SER A 63 -5.48 17.34 -3.18
C SER A 63 -4.40 16.30 -3.42
N GLY A 64 -3.34 16.63 -4.17
CA GLY A 64 -2.26 15.70 -4.50
C GLY A 64 -2.79 14.34 -4.98
N PHE A 65 -2.20 13.26 -4.49
CA PHE A 65 -2.56 11.91 -4.89
C PHE A 65 -3.97 11.44 -4.51
N LEU A 66 -4.66 12.11 -3.56
CA LEU A 66 -6.06 11.80 -3.28
C LEU A 66 -6.92 11.94 -4.55
N ALA A 67 -6.64 12.91 -5.42
CA ALA A 67 -7.41 13.09 -6.66
C ALA A 67 -7.17 11.96 -7.66
N THR A 68 -5.91 11.55 -7.88
CA THR A 68 -5.59 10.45 -8.79
C THR A 68 -6.10 9.12 -8.27
N SER A 69 -5.96 8.85 -6.97
CA SER A 69 -6.47 7.63 -6.36
C SER A 69 -7.99 7.59 -6.40
N SER A 70 -8.67 8.71 -6.14
CA SER A 70 -10.12 8.83 -6.27
C SER A 70 -10.61 8.57 -7.70
N ARG A 71 -9.90 9.11 -8.71
CA ARG A 71 -10.21 8.83 -10.11
C ARG A 71 -9.95 7.36 -10.46
N GLY A 72 -8.83 6.81 -10.01
CA GLY A 72 -8.44 5.41 -10.19
C GLY A 72 -9.48 4.45 -9.62
N PHE A 73 -9.99 4.74 -8.42
CA PHE A 73 -11.06 3.99 -7.77
C PHE A 73 -12.30 3.86 -8.66
N PHE A 74 -12.81 4.98 -9.17
CA PHE A 74 -14.00 4.98 -10.03
C PHE A 74 -13.76 4.28 -11.36
N ILE A 75 -12.59 4.46 -11.98
CA ILE A 75 -12.28 3.80 -13.26
C ILE A 75 -12.17 2.28 -13.09
N ASN A 76 -11.74 1.81 -11.91
CA ASN A 76 -11.65 0.39 -11.58
C ASN A 76 -12.96 -0.20 -11.04
N GLY A 77 -14.06 0.54 -11.08
CA GLY A 77 -15.41 0.04 -10.77
C GLY A 77 -15.85 0.23 -9.32
N GLY A 78 -15.10 0.98 -8.51
CA GLY A 78 -15.52 1.35 -7.17
C GLY A 78 -16.76 2.26 -7.19
N GLY A 79 -17.73 1.99 -6.31
CA GLY A 79 -19.01 2.70 -6.29
C GLY A 79 -19.04 3.96 -5.44
N ARG A 80 -18.57 3.87 -4.19
CA ARG A 80 -18.51 5.01 -3.25
C ARG A 80 -17.34 4.85 -2.28
N PHE A 81 -16.88 5.96 -1.73
CA PHE A 81 -15.90 5.99 -0.63
C PHE A 81 -16.11 7.25 0.20
N TYR A 82 -15.49 7.31 1.37
CA TYR A 82 -15.41 8.52 2.18
C TYR A 82 -14.04 9.18 1.99
N VAL A 83 -13.99 10.49 1.98
CA VAL A 83 -12.74 11.25 2.08
C VAL A 83 -12.64 11.85 3.46
N LEU A 84 -11.55 11.57 4.17
CA LEU A 84 -11.15 12.31 5.35
C LEU A 84 -9.97 13.22 4.99
N ASN A 85 -10.26 14.51 4.86
CA ASN A 85 -9.23 15.51 4.61
C ASN A 85 -8.61 15.98 5.93
N LEU A 86 -7.29 15.90 6.02
CA LEU A 86 -6.49 16.32 7.18
C LEU A 86 -6.02 17.79 7.08
N GLY A 87 -6.39 18.49 6.01
CA GLY A 87 -6.08 19.90 5.77
C GLY A 87 -4.84 20.08 4.90
N GLU A 88 -4.06 21.11 5.19
CA GLU A 88 -2.78 21.36 4.52
C GLU A 88 -1.72 20.36 4.98
N ARG A 89 -0.90 19.85 4.04
CA ARG A 89 0.14 18.89 4.36
C ARG A 89 1.28 19.58 5.14
N PRO A 90 1.64 19.09 6.32
CA PRO A 90 2.86 19.53 7.00
C PRO A 90 4.12 19.24 6.18
N VAL A 91 5.20 19.98 6.43
CA VAL A 91 6.50 19.72 5.81
C VAL A 91 7.19 18.53 6.47
N GLU A 92 7.10 18.44 7.79
CA GLU A 92 7.74 17.40 8.59
C GLU A 92 6.87 16.14 8.69
N VAL A 93 7.51 14.98 8.63
CA VAL A 93 6.84 13.66 8.62
C VAL A 93 6.14 13.40 9.95
N GLU A 94 6.76 13.78 11.07
CA GLU A 94 6.22 13.57 12.41
C GLU A 94 4.94 14.39 12.62
N GLU A 95 4.87 15.60 12.08
CA GLU A 95 3.65 16.40 12.12
C GLU A 95 2.57 15.79 11.22
N ALA A 96 2.93 15.28 10.04
CA ALA A 96 1.99 14.55 9.18
C ALA A 96 1.43 13.31 9.88
N ALA A 97 2.28 12.49 10.53
CA ALA A 97 1.87 11.34 11.31
C ALA A 97 0.93 11.74 12.46
N ALA A 98 1.22 12.82 13.18
CA ALA A 98 0.33 13.36 14.21
C ALA A 98 -1.05 13.75 13.64
N ARG A 99 -1.11 14.35 12.45
CA ARG A 99 -2.39 14.65 11.76
C ARG A 99 -3.18 13.39 11.45
N TYR A 100 -2.52 12.31 11.05
CA TYR A 100 -3.19 11.01 10.87
C TYR A 100 -3.73 10.47 12.20
N SER A 101 -2.91 10.40 13.24
CA SER A 101 -3.32 9.91 14.56
C SER A 101 -4.53 10.65 15.12
N GLU A 102 -4.54 11.99 15.02
CA GLU A 102 -5.65 12.82 15.49
C GLU A 102 -6.89 12.72 14.59
N GLY A 103 -6.71 12.84 13.28
CA GLY A 103 -7.80 12.92 12.32
C GLY A 103 -8.59 11.62 12.20
N LEU A 104 -7.92 10.47 12.31
CA LEU A 104 -8.56 9.15 12.19
C LEU A 104 -9.64 8.93 13.25
N ALA A 105 -9.60 9.59 14.41
CA ALA A 105 -10.66 9.52 15.42
C ALA A 105 -12.03 9.96 14.87
N ALA A 106 -12.08 10.84 13.87
CA ALA A 106 -13.33 11.25 13.22
C ALA A 106 -14.05 10.08 12.51
N LEU A 107 -13.32 9.02 12.17
CA LEU A 107 -13.86 7.82 11.53
C LEU A 107 -14.60 6.90 12.50
N ASP A 108 -14.49 7.12 13.83
CA ASP A 108 -15.25 6.35 14.82
C ASP A 108 -16.78 6.56 14.66
N ALA A 109 -17.19 7.65 13.98
CA ALA A 109 -18.59 7.92 13.62
C ALA A 109 -19.11 7.09 12.43
N LEU A 110 -18.24 6.43 11.67
CA LEU A 110 -18.63 5.55 10.57
C LEU A 110 -18.71 4.09 11.05
N GLU A 111 -19.69 3.38 10.52
CA GLU A 111 -19.87 1.94 10.73
C GLU A 111 -19.27 1.17 9.56
N ASP A 112 -18.82 -0.07 9.84
CA ASP A 112 -18.37 -1.05 8.84
C ASP A 112 -17.37 -0.50 7.81
N ILE A 113 -16.36 0.26 8.25
CA ILE A 113 -15.25 0.67 7.37
C ILE A 113 -14.54 -0.61 6.88
N PRO A 114 -14.54 -0.92 5.57
CA PRO A 114 -13.91 -2.14 5.08
C PRO A 114 -12.38 -2.04 5.16
N PHE A 115 -11.84 -0.90 4.75
CA PHE A 115 -10.42 -0.59 4.84
C PHE A 115 -10.19 0.92 4.65
N ILE A 116 -9.01 1.36 5.07
CA ILE A 116 -8.46 2.71 4.90
C ILE A 116 -7.35 2.67 3.86
N ILE A 117 -7.28 3.72 3.03
CA ILE A 117 -6.10 3.99 2.21
C ILE A 117 -5.58 5.41 2.48
N ALA A 118 -4.27 5.59 2.35
CA ALA A 118 -3.60 6.88 2.46
C ALA A 118 -2.70 7.11 1.24
N PRO A 119 -3.27 7.62 0.13
CA PRO A 119 -2.59 7.63 -1.16
C PRO A 119 -1.24 8.36 -1.16
N GLY A 120 -0.18 7.60 -1.42
CA GLY A 120 1.19 8.12 -1.56
C GLY A 120 1.96 8.28 -0.24
N GLU A 121 1.33 8.01 0.91
CA GLU A 121 2.06 7.91 2.17
C GLU A 121 2.83 6.59 2.21
N HIS A 122 4.12 6.68 2.49
CA HIS A 122 5.05 5.54 2.52
C HIS A 122 6.01 5.58 3.72
N GLU A 123 5.89 6.62 4.54
CA GLU A 123 6.69 6.87 5.73
C GLU A 123 6.24 5.94 6.87
N PRO A 124 7.16 5.23 7.54
CA PRO A 124 6.84 4.29 8.62
C PRO A 124 6.00 4.89 9.75
N GLU A 125 6.21 6.16 10.08
CA GLU A 125 5.50 6.90 11.13
C GLU A 125 4.02 7.08 10.76
N VAL A 126 3.74 7.44 9.50
CA VAL A 126 2.38 7.60 8.99
C VAL A 126 1.69 6.24 8.87
N HIS A 127 2.41 5.23 8.37
CA HIS A 127 1.91 3.85 8.34
C HIS A 127 1.56 3.37 9.75
N GLY A 128 2.44 3.59 10.73
CA GLY A 128 2.21 3.24 12.13
C GLY A 128 0.93 3.84 12.70
N ALA A 129 0.71 5.15 12.48
CA ALA A 129 -0.51 5.82 12.93
C ALA A 129 -1.80 5.22 12.36
N ILE A 130 -1.79 4.86 11.07
CA ILE A 130 -2.94 4.25 10.40
C ILE A 130 -3.15 2.82 10.89
N LEU A 131 -2.08 2.03 11.00
CA LEU A 131 -2.15 0.63 11.44
C LEU A 131 -2.64 0.51 12.88
N GLU A 132 -2.16 1.36 13.80
CA GLU A 132 -2.63 1.42 15.18
C GLU A 132 -4.15 1.69 15.25
N TYR A 133 -4.65 2.63 14.44
CA TYR A 133 -6.09 2.86 14.33
C TYR A 133 -6.82 1.62 13.81
N CYS A 134 -6.31 0.99 12.76
CA CYS A 134 -6.93 -0.19 12.14
C CYS A 134 -7.01 -1.37 13.11
N GLU A 135 -5.97 -1.60 13.91
CA GLU A 135 -5.95 -2.61 14.97
C GLU A 135 -7.01 -2.34 16.04
N ARG A 136 -7.05 -1.11 16.58
CA ARG A 136 -8.03 -0.70 17.59
C ARG A 136 -9.46 -0.82 17.08
N ARG A 137 -9.72 -0.41 15.83
CA ARG A 137 -11.06 -0.38 15.23
C ARG A 137 -11.49 -1.74 14.68
N GLY A 138 -10.54 -2.65 14.41
CA GLY A 138 -10.80 -3.93 13.74
C GLY A 138 -11.08 -3.78 12.24
N THR A 139 -10.50 -2.77 11.59
CA THR A 139 -10.55 -2.57 10.13
C THR A 139 -9.17 -2.82 9.51
N TYR A 140 -9.01 -2.63 8.21
CA TYR A 140 -7.77 -2.90 7.47
C TYR A 140 -7.17 -1.63 6.86
N ALA A 141 -5.88 -1.66 6.55
CA ALA A 141 -5.18 -0.63 5.79
C ALA A 141 -4.58 -1.21 4.50
N ILE A 142 -4.74 -0.49 3.39
CA ILE A 142 -4.04 -0.74 2.13
C ILE A 142 -3.21 0.50 1.85
N LEU A 143 -1.89 0.35 1.99
CA LEU A 143 -0.93 1.45 1.96
C LEU A 143 -0.04 1.36 0.72
N ASP A 144 0.67 2.44 0.39
CA ASP A 144 1.58 2.49 -0.75
C ASP A 144 3.04 2.29 -0.29
N GLY A 145 3.87 1.72 -1.16
CA GLY A 145 5.33 1.73 -0.98
C GLY A 145 5.95 3.05 -1.46
N PRO A 146 7.27 3.27 -1.27
CA PRO A 146 7.95 4.48 -1.71
C PRO A 146 7.97 4.60 -3.24
N GLU A 147 7.84 5.80 -3.80
CA GLU A 147 7.97 5.98 -5.26
C GLU A 147 9.35 5.57 -5.76
N GLU A 148 10.39 5.88 -4.98
CA GLU A 148 11.79 5.62 -5.30
C GLU A 148 12.42 4.60 -4.36
N LEU A 149 13.15 3.62 -4.90
CA LEU A 149 13.92 2.64 -4.12
C LEU A 149 15.39 3.05 -3.98
N ILE A 150 15.93 2.80 -2.79
CA ILE A 150 17.34 3.00 -2.46
C ILE A 150 18.02 1.63 -2.43
N GLU A 151 18.88 1.35 -3.41
CA GLU A 151 19.67 0.12 -3.43
C GLU A 151 20.79 0.19 -2.38
N ARG A 152 20.95 -0.88 -1.60
CA ARG A 152 22.08 -1.02 -0.68
C ARG A 152 23.37 -1.01 -1.48
N GLN A 153 24.31 -0.18 -1.04
CA GLN A 153 25.68 -0.28 -1.54
C GLN A 153 26.40 -1.40 -0.81
N PRO A 154 27.15 -2.28 -1.50
CA PRO A 154 27.95 -3.28 -0.83
C PRO A 154 28.93 -2.55 0.10
N GLN A 155 28.89 -2.87 1.40
CA GLN A 155 29.90 -2.41 2.33
C GLN A 155 31.24 -2.97 1.85
N GLN A 156 32.15 -2.10 1.43
CA GLN A 156 33.56 -2.50 1.36
C GLN A 156 33.97 -2.80 2.78
N GLU A 157 34.20 -4.07 3.11
CA GLU A 157 34.89 -4.45 4.34
C GLU A 157 36.21 -3.66 4.37
N GLU A 158 36.32 -2.69 5.28
CA GLU A 158 37.62 -2.13 5.63
C GLU A 158 38.44 -3.28 6.21
N GLY A 159 39.32 -3.85 5.38
CA GLY A 159 40.23 -4.90 5.79
C GLY A 159 41.09 -4.43 6.95
N THR A 160 40.70 -4.73 8.18
CA THR A 160 41.62 -4.74 9.30
C THR A 160 42.54 -5.95 9.10
N GLU A 161 43.70 -5.73 8.49
CA GLU A 161 44.84 -6.64 8.60
C GLU A 161 45.24 -6.70 10.09
N GLY A 162 44.76 -7.73 10.78
CA GLY A 162 45.11 -8.07 12.15
C GLY A 162 45.20 -9.58 12.32
N GLU A 163 46.39 -10.06 12.62
CA GLU A 163 46.83 -11.46 12.60
C GLU A 163 46.06 -12.41 13.55
N ALA A 164 45.66 -13.56 12.99
CA ALA A 164 45.66 -14.93 13.50
C ALA A 164 45.23 -15.28 14.94
N ALA A 165 44.21 -16.14 15.07
CA ALA A 165 44.33 -17.52 15.58
C ALA A 165 42.95 -18.22 15.57
N GLY A 166 42.90 -19.44 15.01
CA GLY A 166 41.64 -20.08 14.61
C GLY A 166 40.75 -20.66 15.70
N GLN A 167 39.53 -20.96 15.28
CA GLN A 167 38.63 -21.99 15.80
C GLN A 167 37.74 -22.49 14.62
N PRO A 168 37.36 -23.78 14.59
CA PRO A 168 36.69 -24.37 13.44
C PRO A 168 35.25 -23.85 13.29
N ALA A 169 34.85 -23.67 12.03
CA ALA A 169 33.54 -23.19 11.61
C ALA A 169 32.40 -24.04 12.17
N GLU A 170 31.45 -23.40 12.86
CA GLU A 170 30.11 -23.93 12.98
C GLU A 170 29.42 -23.79 11.61
N GLU A 171 29.25 -24.92 10.94
CA GLU A 171 28.39 -25.06 9.76
C GLU A 171 26.94 -24.83 10.20
N GLY A 172 26.46 -23.62 9.95
CA GLY A 172 25.07 -23.22 10.22
C GLY A 172 24.78 -21.77 9.89
N ALA A 173 25.56 -21.14 9.00
CA ALA A 173 25.17 -19.84 8.46
C ALA A 173 24.03 -20.09 7.45
N VAL A 174 22.80 -19.87 7.90
CA VAL A 174 21.71 -19.56 6.97
C VAL A 174 22.21 -18.36 6.18
N GLU A 175 22.41 -18.50 4.87
CA GLU A 175 22.63 -17.36 4.00
C GLU A 175 21.38 -16.49 4.14
N GLU A 176 21.43 -15.46 5.00
CA GLU A 176 20.40 -14.42 5.02
C GLU A 176 20.44 -13.81 3.63
N GLU A 177 19.40 -14.06 2.82
CA GLU A 177 19.27 -13.43 1.51
C GLU A 177 19.37 -11.91 1.72
N GLU A 178 20.51 -11.32 1.32
CA GLU A 178 20.81 -9.94 1.61
C GLU A 178 19.72 -9.03 1.01
N GLU A 179 19.05 -8.26 1.87
CA GLU A 179 18.04 -7.29 1.43
C GLU A 179 18.66 -6.27 0.48
N ARG A 180 18.33 -6.35 -0.80
CA ARG A 180 18.79 -5.42 -1.84
C ARG A 180 18.43 -3.95 -1.62
N TYR A 181 17.28 -3.65 -1.00
CA TYR A 181 16.75 -2.29 -0.90
C TYR A 181 16.67 -1.82 0.56
N GLU A 182 17.22 -0.63 0.85
CA GLU A 182 17.25 -0.05 2.20
C GLU A 182 15.87 0.38 2.68
N ASN A 183 15.10 1.01 1.79
CA ASN A 183 13.81 1.61 2.11
C ASN A 183 12.61 0.74 1.72
N MET A 184 12.80 -0.57 1.55
CA MET A 184 11.68 -1.47 1.29
C MET A 184 10.71 -1.43 2.49
N PRO A 185 9.39 -1.25 2.29
CA PRO A 185 8.46 -1.17 3.41
C PRO A 185 8.40 -2.48 4.19
N LYS A 186 8.03 -2.38 5.48
CA LYS A 186 7.69 -3.53 6.31
C LYS A 186 6.44 -3.19 7.08
N VAL A 187 5.40 -4.00 6.90
CA VAL A 187 4.15 -3.87 7.62
C VAL A 187 4.28 -4.60 8.95
N SER A 188 4.07 -3.89 10.05
CA SER A 188 4.19 -4.42 11.42
C SER A 188 2.91 -5.09 11.93
N SER A 189 1.80 -4.96 11.21
CA SER A 189 0.46 -5.34 11.65
C SER A 189 -0.21 -6.33 10.70
N GLU A 190 -0.97 -7.28 11.26
CA GLU A 190 -1.85 -8.18 10.48
C GLU A 190 -3.04 -7.46 9.85
N ARG A 191 -3.27 -6.18 10.21
CA ARG A 191 -4.35 -5.34 9.66
C ARG A 191 -3.90 -4.48 8.49
N GLY A 192 -2.64 -4.56 8.09
CA GLY A 192 -2.10 -3.77 6.98
C GLY A 192 -1.56 -4.63 5.85
N LEU A 193 -1.56 -4.07 4.65
CA LEU A 193 -0.67 -4.48 3.57
C LEU A 193 -0.20 -3.26 2.80
N VAL A 194 0.93 -3.41 2.12
CA VAL A 194 1.45 -2.42 1.16
C VAL A 194 1.27 -2.92 -0.26
N VAL A 195 0.69 -2.09 -1.15
CA VAL A 195 0.65 -2.35 -2.59
C VAL A 195 1.82 -1.65 -3.26
N PHE A 196 2.56 -2.38 -4.09
CA PHE A 196 3.79 -1.87 -4.71
C PHE A 196 4.04 -2.57 -6.06
N PRO A 197 4.65 -1.94 -7.10
CA PRO A 197 5.11 -0.56 -7.20
C PRO A 197 4.09 0.45 -7.74
N TRP A 198 4.52 1.71 -7.80
CA TRP A 198 3.74 2.81 -8.38
C TRP A 198 3.42 2.57 -9.85
N ILE A 199 2.26 3.08 -10.29
CA ILE A 199 1.72 2.90 -11.63
C ILE A 199 1.84 4.18 -12.45
N TYR A 200 2.06 4.04 -13.75
CA TYR A 200 2.25 5.17 -14.63
C TYR A 200 0.92 5.79 -15.08
N LEU A 201 0.78 7.10 -14.93
CA LEU A 201 -0.35 7.86 -15.46
C LEU A 201 0.11 8.75 -16.62
N LYS A 202 -0.51 8.55 -17.77
CA LYS A 202 -0.38 9.44 -18.93
C LYS A 202 -1.50 10.49 -18.90
N ASP A 203 -1.18 11.71 -18.48
CA ASP A 203 -2.12 12.84 -18.49
C ASP A 203 -1.70 13.90 -19.51
N ARG A 204 -2.66 14.38 -20.31
CA ARG A 204 -2.39 15.37 -21.37
C ARG A 204 -2.09 16.77 -20.83
N VAL A 205 -2.51 17.07 -19.61
CA VAL A 205 -2.47 18.40 -18.99
C VAL A 205 -1.42 18.46 -17.89
N LEU A 206 -1.39 17.45 -17.02
CA LEU A 206 -0.45 17.36 -15.91
C LEU A 206 0.90 16.75 -16.32
N GLY A 207 0.96 16.15 -17.51
CA GLY A 207 2.12 15.43 -17.98
C GLY A 207 2.10 13.96 -17.55
N ASN A 208 3.27 13.35 -17.65
CA ASN A 208 3.46 11.93 -17.39
C ASN A 208 4.18 11.77 -16.06
N PHE A 209 3.63 10.99 -15.14
CA PHE A 209 4.19 10.77 -13.82
C PHE A 209 3.69 9.44 -13.25
N TYR A 210 4.36 8.96 -12.21
CA TYR A 210 3.90 7.79 -11.46
C TYR A 210 2.96 8.23 -10.34
N ILE A 211 2.01 7.36 -10.01
CA ILE A 211 1.03 7.58 -8.94
C ILE A 211 0.92 6.34 -8.06
N PRO A 212 0.50 6.52 -6.78
CA PRO A 212 0.23 5.41 -5.89
C PRO A 212 -0.90 4.50 -6.43
N PRO A 213 -0.73 3.17 -6.36
CA PRO A 213 -1.72 2.22 -6.86
C PRO A 213 -2.93 1.99 -5.95
N THR A 214 -2.85 2.32 -4.65
CA THR A 214 -3.88 1.98 -3.64
C THR A 214 -5.30 2.34 -4.05
N GLY A 215 -5.52 3.51 -4.64
CA GLY A 215 -6.85 3.92 -5.10
C GLY A 215 -7.43 3.01 -6.19
N HIS A 216 -6.58 2.48 -7.06
CA HIS A 216 -7.00 1.59 -8.14
C HIS A 216 -7.32 0.19 -7.59
N VAL A 217 -6.46 -0.32 -6.70
CA VAL A 217 -6.71 -1.59 -6.00
C VAL A 217 -7.98 -1.52 -5.15
N ALA A 218 -8.20 -0.42 -4.43
CA ALA A 218 -9.43 -0.19 -3.67
C ALA A 218 -10.68 -0.27 -4.57
N GLY A 219 -10.61 0.29 -5.78
CA GLY A 219 -11.69 0.22 -6.76
C GLY A 219 -11.99 -1.20 -7.20
N ILE A 220 -10.95 -2.01 -7.45
CA ILE A 220 -11.08 -3.44 -7.77
C ILE A 220 -11.75 -4.18 -6.62
N LEU A 221 -11.26 -4.03 -5.39
CA LEU A 221 -11.84 -4.73 -4.23
C LEU A 221 -13.32 -4.38 -4.04
N CYS A 222 -13.67 -3.10 -4.12
CA CYS A 222 -15.07 -2.68 -3.97
C CYS A 222 -15.96 -3.14 -5.13
N ARG A 223 -15.42 -3.26 -6.35
CA ARG A 223 -16.14 -3.84 -7.50
C ARG A 223 -16.42 -5.34 -7.28
N LEU A 224 -15.47 -6.07 -6.71
CA LEU A 224 -15.57 -7.52 -6.48
C LEU A 224 -16.36 -7.86 -5.21
N TYR A 225 -16.61 -6.90 -4.32
CA TYR A 225 -17.35 -7.12 -3.10
C TYR A 225 -18.74 -7.72 -3.39
N GLY A 226 -18.97 -8.94 -2.90
CA GLY A 226 -20.20 -9.70 -3.12
C GLY A 226 -20.35 -10.35 -4.50
N SER A 227 -19.36 -10.26 -5.40
CA SER A 227 -19.41 -10.92 -6.71
C SER A 227 -19.07 -12.42 -6.65
N GLY A 228 -18.32 -12.85 -5.63
CA GLY A 228 -17.79 -14.21 -5.51
C GLY A 228 -16.52 -14.46 -6.33
N GLU A 229 -16.04 -13.45 -7.06
CA GLU A 229 -14.75 -13.47 -7.74
C GLU A 229 -13.63 -13.08 -6.76
N ARG A 230 -12.39 -13.49 -7.09
CA ARG A 230 -11.21 -13.18 -6.29
C ARG A 230 -10.37 -12.09 -6.97
N PRO A 231 -9.61 -11.28 -6.20
CA PRO A 231 -8.92 -10.12 -6.75
C PRO A 231 -7.67 -10.46 -7.56
N GLU A 232 -7.12 -11.67 -7.42
CA GLU A 232 -5.95 -12.11 -8.17
C GLU A 232 -6.22 -12.04 -9.67
N TYR A 233 -5.22 -11.59 -10.43
CA TYR A 233 -5.30 -11.42 -11.89
C TYR A 233 -6.30 -10.34 -12.34
N SER A 234 -6.84 -9.52 -11.43
CA SER A 234 -7.65 -8.38 -11.81
C SER A 234 -6.81 -7.32 -12.52
N THR A 235 -7.23 -6.94 -13.73
CA THR A 235 -6.62 -5.84 -14.48
C THR A 235 -6.82 -4.50 -13.76
N ILE A 236 -5.74 -3.73 -13.66
CA ILE A 236 -5.72 -2.36 -13.18
C ILE A 236 -5.93 -1.42 -14.37
N GLU A 237 -7.09 -0.79 -14.42
CA GLU A 237 -7.49 0.14 -15.47
C GLU A 237 -6.85 1.51 -15.29
N GLY A 238 -6.61 2.21 -16.41
CA GLY A 238 -6.07 3.58 -16.42
C GLY A 238 -4.54 3.69 -16.41
N THR A 239 -3.84 2.56 -16.47
CA THR A 239 -2.37 2.49 -16.52
C THR A 239 -1.89 1.31 -17.37
N VAL A 240 -0.63 1.33 -17.80
CA VAL A 240 0.01 0.26 -18.59
C VAL A 240 1.45 -0.02 -18.18
N LEU A 241 2.01 0.72 -17.22
CA LEU A 241 3.41 0.57 -16.79
C LEU A 241 3.54 0.65 -15.27
N LEU A 242 4.49 -0.12 -14.74
CA LEU A 242 4.96 -0.06 -13.37
C LEU A 242 6.28 0.71 -13.30
N ARG A 243 6.51 1.42 -12.19
CA ARG A 243 7.78 2.09 -11.91
C ARG A 243 8.95 1.10 -11.84
N TYR A 244 8.69 -0.08 -11.28
CA TYR A 244 9.66 -1.15 -11.10
C TYR A 244 9.12 -2.48 -11.61
N LYS A 245 10.04 -3.38 -11.96
CA LYS A 245 9.76 -4.79 -12.24
C LYS A 245 10.61 -5.61 -11.29
N PHE A 246 9.96 -6.31 -10.37
CA PHE A 246 10.64 -7.19 -9.42
C PHE A 246 10.82 -8.58 -10.02
N SER A 247 11.95 -9.21 -9.74
CA SER A 247 12.17 -10.60 -10.12
C SER A 247 11.37 -11.54 -9.20
N PRO A 248 11.15 -12.81 -9.59
CA PRO A 248 10.54 -13.80 -8.69
C PRO A 248 11.27 -13.92 -7.36
N GLU A 249 12.59 -13.78 -7.37
CA GLU A 249 13.47 -13.81 -6.20
C GLU A 249 13.20 -12.60 -5.29
N ASP A 250 13.21 -11.37 -5.82
CA ASP A 250 12.86 -10.16 -5.07
C ASP A 250 11.48 -10.30 -4.40
N ILE A 251 10.51 -10.87 -5.13
CA ILE A 251 9.15 -11.01 -4.61
C ILE A 251 9.10 -12.09 -3.52
N GLY A 252 9.83 -13.19 -3.67
CA GLY A 252 9.97 -14.20 -2.62
C GLY A 252 10.55 -13.61 -1.33
N LEU A 253 11.58 -12.77 -1.46
CA LEU A 253 12.27 -12.12 -0.35
C LEU A 253 11.38 -11.09 0.37
N TYR A 254 10.63 -10.27 -0.38
CA TYR A 254 9.93 -9.11 0.19
C TYR A 254 8.44 -9.30 0.45
N SER A 255 7.77 -10.28 -0.17
CA SER A 255 6.34 -10.54 0.11
C SER A 255 6.05 -10.80 1.61
N PRO A 256 6.89 -11.54 2.36
CA PRO A 256 6.65 -11.80 3.78
C PRO A 256 6.58 -10.51 4.63
N ARG A 257 7.15 -9.39 4.17
CA ARG A 257 7.06 -8.07 4.82
C ARG A 257 5.68 -7.40 4.73
N GLY A 258 4.65 -8.11 4.31
CA GLY A 258 3.29 -7.58 4.11
C GLY A 258 3.11 -6.81 2.80
N ILE A 259 3.92 -7.12 1.78
CA ILE A 259 3.87 -6.44 0.48
C ILE A 259 3.09 -7.30 -0.52
N SER A 260 2.20 -6.65 -1.26
CA SER A 260 1.47 -7.19 -2.40
C SER A 260 1.97 -6.54 -3.68
N PHE A 261 2.58 -7.37 -4.54
CA PHE A 261 3.25 -6.88 -5.75
C PHE A 261 2.32 -6.81 -6.96
N LEU A 262 2.24 -5.64 -7.59
CA LEU A 262 1.64 -5.50 -8.91
C LEU A 262 2.56 -6.11 -9.97
N ARG A 263 1.96 -6.77 -10.96
CA ARG A 263 2.70 -7.46 -12.03
C ARG A 263 2.08 -7.21 -13.39
N TYR A 264 2.83 -7.54 -14.44
CA TYR A 264 2.28 -7.59 -15.80
C TYR A 264 1.56 -8.93 -16.05
N PRO A 265 0.43 -8.95 -16.77
CA PRO A 265 -0.13 -10.17 -17.33
C PRO A 265 0.85 -10.80 -18.31
N THR A 266 0.78 -12.13 -18.41
CA THR A 266 1.48 -12.85 -19.47
C THR A 266 1.04 -12.37 -20.85
N LYS A 267 1.96 -12.29 -21.81
CA LYS A 267 1.79 -12.00 -23.26
C LYS A 267 1.00 -10.74 -23.70
N HIS A 268 0.16 -10.14 -22.86
CA HIS A 268 -0.64 -8.97 -23.20
C HIS A 268 -0.30 -7.77 -22.30
N PRO A 269 -0.33 -6.54 -22.83
CA PRO A 269 -0.14 -5.35 -22.02
C PRO A 269 -1.31 -5.18 -21.04
N GLY A 270 -0.97 -5.01 -19.78
CA GLY A 270 -1.89 -4.76 -18.68
C GLY A 270 -1.10 -4.73 -17.38
N LEU A 271 -1.74 -4.40 -16.28
CA LEU A 271 -1.20 -4.55 -14.93
C LEU A 271 -2.22 -5.36 -14.14
N MET A 272 -1.76 -6.32 -13.34
CA MET A 272 -2.62 -7.14 -12.50
C MET A 272 -2.20 -7.03 -11.05
N LEU A 273 -3.20 -7.07 -10.18
CA LEU A 273 -3.01 -7.39 -8.78
C LEU A 273 -2.61 -8.88 -8.67
N TYR A 274 -1.44 -9.13 -8.10
CA TYR A 274 -0.93 -10.47 -7.84
C TYR A 274 -0.74 -10.63 -6.34
N GLU A 275 -1.10 -11.80 -5.82
CA GLU A 275 -0.89 -12.15 -4.42
C GLU A 275 0.38 -12.96 -4.25
#